data_AF-A0A351GQM7-F1
#
_entry.id   AF-A0A351GQM7-F1
#
_cell.length_a   1.000
_cell.length_b   1.000
_cell.length_c   1.000
_cell.angle_alpha   90.00
_cell.angle_beta   90.00
_cell.angle_gamma   90.00
#
_symmetry.space_group_name_H-M   'P 1'
#
loop_
_entity.id
_entity.type
_entity.pdbx_description
1 polymer ?
#
loop_
_entity_poly.entity_id
_entity_poly.type
_entity_poly.pdbx_seq_one_letter_code
_entity_poly.pdbx_strand_id
1 'polypeptide(L)'
;VGGLPEKMELKLVAPLRELYKDEVRAMGRELGRPDSFIRRHPYPGPGLAIRCPGEISRTKLDILRQADAVYIDQIRKHGLYDEIWQAFVAILPVRTVGVMGDGRTYDYACALRAVTSVDGMTADYYPFSHEFLGETATRIINEVKGINRVTYDITSKPPGTIEWE
;
A
#
# COMPACT_ATOMS: atom_id res chain seq x y z
N VAL A 1 20.39 9.53 8.32
CA VAL A 1 20.44 8.09 7.97
C VAL A 1 21.55 7.46 8.79
N GLY A 2 21.23 6.57 9.73
CA GLY A 2 22.20 6.05 10.70
C GLY A 2 23.22 5.12 10.05
N GLY A 3 24.49 5.50 10.04
CA GLY A 3 25.60 4.67 9.57
C GLY A 3 26.49 5.24 8.47
N LEU A 4 26.18 6.43 7.93
CA LEU A 4 27.05 7.11 6.95
C LEU A 4 27.94 8.14 7.67
N PRO A 5 29.20 8.35 7.21
CA PRO A 5 30.02 9.45 7.69
C PRO A 5 29.31 10.79 7.47
N GLU A 6 29.54 11.76 8.36
CA GLU A 6 28.91 13.09 8.31
C GLU A 6 29.20 13.81 6.98
N LYS A 7 30.36 13.52 6.36
CA LYS A 7 30.69 13.89 4.99
C LYS A 7 31.11 12.65 4.22
N MET A 8 30.40 12.38 3.14
CA MET A 8 30.85 11.44 2.12
C MET A 8 31.59 12.21 1.03
N GLU A 9 32.78 11.77 0.66
CA GLU A 9 33.55 12.33 -0.47
C GLU A 9 33.01 11.83 -1.83
N LEU A 10 31.69 11.96 -2.04
CA LEU A 10 31.01 11.51 -3.25
C LEU A 10 30.34 12.70 -3.94
N LYS A 11 30.42 12.74 -5.27
CA LYS A 11 29.70 13.72 -6.10
C LYS A 11 28.28 13.21 -6.37
N LEU A 12 27.27 13.99 -6.03
CA LEU A 12 25.87 13.69 -6.38
C LEU A 12 25.64 13.92 -7.88
N VAL A 13 25.28 12.85 -8.60
CA VAL A 13 24.82 12.92 -9.99
C VAL A 13 23.34 12.54 -10.02
N ALA A 14 22.49 13.48 -10.41
CA ALA A 14 21.03 13.31 -10.46
C ALA A 14 20.54 13.49 -11.91
N PRO A 15 20.69 12.47 -12.78
CA PRO A 15 20.47 12.62 -14.23
C PRO A 15 19.02 12.92 -14.61
N LEU A 16 18.07 12.67 -13.71
CA LEU A 16 16.63 12.88 -13.92
C LEU A 16 16.12 14.17 -13.26
N ARG A 17 17.01 15.05 -12.78
CA ARG A 17 16.63 16.24 -11.99
C ARG A 17 15.74 17.22 -12.77
N GLU A 18 15.94 17.31 -14.09
CA GLU A 18 15.23 18.24 -14.96
C GLU A 18 13.97 17.65 -15.59
N LEU A 19 13.64 16.39 -15.27
CA LEU A 19 12.50 15.69 -15.86
C LEU A 19 11.33 15.61 -14.87
N TYR A 20 10.12 15.84 -15.38
CA TYR A 20 8.87 15.54 -14.70
C TYR A 20 8.54 14.04 -14.73
N LYS A 21 7.55 13.63 -13.95
CA LYS A 21 7.24 12.22 -13.72
C LYS A 21 6.76 11.50 -14.98
N ASP A 22 5.98 12.16 -15.81
CA ASP A 22 5.52 11.71 -17.12
C ASP A 22 6.68 11.56 -18.12
N GLU A 23 7.63 12.51 -18.13
CA GLU A 23 8.84 12.44 -18.95
C GLU A 23 9.74 11.26 -18.55
N VAL A 24 9.92 11.05 -17.23
CA VAL A 24 10.64 9.87 -16.71
C VAL A 24 9.96 8.57 -17.13
N ARG A 25 8.63 8.53 -17.17
CA ARG A 25 7.88 7.36 -17.64
C ARG A 25 8.05 7.13 -19.15
N ALA A 26 7.99 8.19 -19.95
CA ALA A 26 8.22 8.10 -21.41
C ALA A 26 9.62 7.58 -21.72
N MET A 27 10.65 8.16 -21.11
CA MET A 27 12.03 7.68 -21.21
C MET A 27 12.16 6.22 -20.76
N GLY A 28 11.48 5.82 -19.68
CA GLY A 28 11.45 4.43 -19.23
C GLY A 28 10.93 3.45 -20.31
N ARG A 29 9.94 3.85 -21.11
CA ARG A 29 9.42 3.03 -22.22
C ARG A 29 10.43 2.93 -23.36
N GLU A 30 11.07 4.03 -23.72
CA GLU A 30 12.13 4.04 -24.73
C GLU A 30 13.32 3.15 -24.35
N LEU A 31 13.64 3.10 -23.05
CA LEU A 31 14.67 2.20 -22.49
C LEU A 31 14.20 0.74 -22.31
N GLY A 32 13.04 0.38 -22.87
CA GLY A 32 12.50 -0.99 -22.87
C GLY A 32 12.06 -1.50 -21.50
N ARG A 33 11.73 -0.61 -20.55
CA ARG A 33 11.21 -1.06 -19.24
C ARG A 33 9.76 -1.52 -19.38
N PRO A 34 9.35 -2.60 -18.68
CA PRO A 34 7.96 -3.07 -18.69
C PRO A 34 7.00 -1.99 -18.20
N ASP A 35 5.86 -1.82 -18.87
CA ASP A 35 4.87 -0.79 -18.49
C ASP A 35 4.32 -1.02 -17.07
N SER A 36 4.22 -2.29 -16.63
CA SER A 36 3.85 -2.66 -15.26
C SER A 36 4.82 -2.13 -14.20
N PHE A 37 6.09 -1.93 -14.54
CA PHE A 37 7.09 -1.31 -13.68
C PHE A 37 6.97 0.21 -13.69
N ILE A 38 6.79 0.79 -14.88
CA ILE A 38 6.69 2.25 -15.10
C ILE A 38 5.45 2.84 -14.41
N ARG A 39 4.33 2.11 -14.44
CA ARG A 39 3.04 2.53 -13.88
C ARG A 39 2.85 2.12 -12.42
N ARG A 40 3.82 1.46 -11.81
CA ARG A 40 3.69 1.02 -10.41
C ARG A 40 3.41 2.22 -9.50
N HIS A 41 2.46 2.05 -8.58
CA HIS A 41 2.17 3.01 -7.52
C HIS A 41 3.46 3.38 -6.76
N PRO A 42 3.54 4.61 -6.21
CA PRO A 42 4.64 4.98 -5.35
C PRO A 42 4.71 4.04 -4.13
N TYR A 43 5.93 3.75 -3.71
CA TYR A 43 6.20 2.91 -2.55
C TYR A 43 7.18 3.64 -1.62
N PRO A 44 6.85 3.78 -0.32
CA PRO A 44 7.59 4.62 0.60
C PRO A 44 8.99 4.06 0.90
N GLY A 45 9.96 4.93 1.19
CA GLY A 45 11.34 4.54 1.53
C GLY A 45 11.44 3.55 2.71
N PRO A 46 10.77 3.81 3.85
CA PRO A 46 10.66 2.86 4.96
C PRO A 46 9.85 1.59 4.64
N GLY A 47 9.16 1.55 3.49
CA GLY A 47 8.38 0.41 3.02
C GLY A 47 7.24 0.03 3.96
N LEU A 48 7.14 -1.26 4.28
CA LEU A 48 6.06 -1.80 5.11
C LEU A 48 6.10 -1.35 6.57
N ALA A 49 7.22 -0.76 7.03
CA ALA A 49 7.36 -0.31 8.40
C ALA A 49 6.23 0.67 8.79
N ILE A 50 5.98 1.67 7.95
CA ILE A 50 4.93 2.68 8.17
C ILE A 50 3.50 2.20 7.85
N ARG A 51 3.37 0.96 7.38
CA ARG A 51 2.10 0.26 7.17
C ARG A 51 1.84 -0.79 8.23
N CYS A 52 2.72 -0.87 9.23
CA CYS A 52 2.62 -1.76 10.36
C CYS A 52 2.73 -0.97 11.68
N PRO A 53 1.75 -0.08 11.98
CA PRO A 53 1.79 0.72 13.18
C PRO A 53 2.12 -0.06 14.46
N GLY A 54 2.91 0.59 15.32
CA GLY A 54 3.46 0.01 16.54
C GLY A 54 4.65 -0.93 16.31
N GLU A 55 4.75 -1.99 17.11
CA GLU A 55 5.90 -2.91 17.02
C GLU A 55 5.92 -3.65 15.68
N ILE A 56 7.09 -3.62 15.03
CA ILE A 56 7.36 -4.31 13.77
C ILE A 56 7.96 -5.68 14.08
N SER A 57 7.30 -6.73 13.62
CA SER A 57 7.80 -8.12 13.72
C SER A 57 7.78 -8.80 12.36
N ARG A 58 8.62 -9.83 12.17
CA ARG A 58 8.65 -10.62 10.94
C ARG A 58 7.27 -11.20 10.62
N THR A 59 6.59 -11.75 11.62
CA THR A 59 5.24 -12.31 11.49
C THR A 59 4.23 -11.27 11.01
N LYS A 60 4.20 -10.06 11.59
CA LYS A 60 3.29 -9.00 11.13
C LYS A 60 3.59 -8.59 9.69
N LEU A 61 4.88 -8.50 9.32
CA LEU A 61 5.28 -8.18 7.95
C LEU A 61 4.90 -9.29 6.96
N ASP A 62 4.97 -10.56 7.35
CA ASP A 62 4.58 -11.69 6.49
C ASP A 62 3.08 -11.67 6.19
N ILE A 63 2.26 -11.42 7.23
CA ILE A 63 0.81 -11.21 7.10
C ILE A 63 0.52 -10.02 6.18
N LEU A 64 1.18 -8.88 6.42
CA LEU A 64 0.96 -7.66 5.66
C LEU A 64 1.33 -7.82 4.19
N ARG A 65 2.44 -8.51 3.86
CA ARG A 65 2.83 -8.79 2.47
C ARG A 65 1.78 -9.61 1.74
N GLN A 66 1.20 -10.61 2.40
CA GLN A 66 0.16 -11.45 1.81
C GLN A 66 -1.13 -10.65 1.59
N ALA A 67 -1.56 -9.87 2.58
CA ALA A 67 -2.75 -9.02 2.45
C ALA A 67 -2.61 -7.97 1.35
N ASP A 68 -1.46 -7.29 1.27
CA ASP A 68 -1.17 -6.31 0.22
C ASP A 68 -1.16 -6.96 -1.17
N ALA A 69 -0.57 -8.15 -1.30
CA ALA A 69 -0.58 -8.88 -2.57
C ALA A 69 -2.00 -9.26 -3.02
N VAL A 70 -2.86 -9.74 -2.12
CA VAL A 70 -4.27 -10.06 -2.43
C VAL A 70 -5.03 -8.81 -2.85
N TYR A 71 -4.86 -7.70 -2.13
CA TYR A 71 -5.54 -6.46 -2.41
C TYR A 71 -5.15 -5.86 -3.77
N ILE A 72 -3.84 -5.77 -4.05
CA ILE A 72 -3.34 -5.26 -5.32
C ILE A 72 -3.73 -6.17 -6.49
N ASP A 73 -3.75 -7.49 -6.30
CA ASP A 73 -4.25 -8.43 -7.31
C ASP A 73 -5.74 -8.20 -7.59
N GLN A 74 -6.57 -7.98 -6.57
CA GLN A 74 -7.98 -7.65 -6.76
C GLN A 74 -8.19 -6.35 -7.53
N ILE A 75 -7.49 -5.28 -7.13
CA ILE A 75 -7.54 -4.00 -7.84
C ILE A 75 -7.19 -4.16 -9.33
N ARG A 76 -6.16 -4.97 -9.64
CA ARG A 76 -5.74 -5.25 -11.02
C ARG A 76 -6.78 -6.07 -11.79
N LYS A 77 -7.38 -7.08 -11.17
CA LYS A 77 -8.43 -7.93 -11.79
C LYS A 77 -9.67 -7.12 -12.19
N HIS A 78 -10.01 -6.11 -11.39
CA HIS A 78 -11.11 -5.19 -11.68
C HIS A 78 -10.72 -4.04 -12.61
N GLY A 79 -9.46 -3.96 -13.07
CA GLY A 79 -9.00 -2.90 -13.97
C GLY A 79 -8.81 -1.53 -13.31
N LEU A 80 -8.89 -1.44 -11.98
CA LEU A 80 -8.93 -0.16 -11.23
C LEU A 80 -7.52 0.40 -10.92
N TYR A 81 -6.46 -0.37 -11.18
CA TYR A 81 -5.10 -0.03 -10.74
C TYR A 81 -4.61 1.33 -11.24
N ASP A 82 -5.00 1.67 -12.47
CA ASP A 82 -4.57 2.90 -13.14
C ASP A 82 -5.43 4.12 -12.80
N GLU A 83 -6.59 3.92 -12.17
CA GLU A 83 -7.45 5.01 -11.66
C GLU A 83 -7.02 5.48 -10.27
N ILE A 84 -6.28 4.63 -9.56
CA ILE A 84 -5.87 4.86 -8.18
C ILE A 84 -4.45 5.41 -8.16
N TRP A 85 -4.21 6.47 -7.38
CA TRP A 85 -2.88 7.04 -7.20
C TRP A 85 -1.97 6.11 -6.40
N GLN A 86 -2.49 5.62 -5.28
CA GLN A 86 -1.80 4.68 -4.41
C GLN A 86 -2.82 3.82 -3.68
N ALA A 87 -2.60 2.51 -3.64
CA ALA A 87 -3.33 1.57 -2.80
C ALA A 87 -2.38 0.69 -2.00
N PHE A 88 -2.78 0.33 -0.79
CA PHE A 88 -2.06 -0.61 0.07
C PHE A 88 -2.91 -1.11 1.24
N VAL A 89 -2.41 -2.13 1.93
CA VAL A 89 -2.94 -2.57 3.23
C VAL A 89 -2.06 -2.06 4.37
N ALA A 90 -2.68 -1.68 5.49
CA ALA A 90 -2.01 -1.45 6.77
C ALA A 90 -2.53 -2.44 7.83
N ILE A 91 -1.64 -3.02 8.64
CA ILE A 91 -2.02 -3.94 9.73
C ILE A 91 -2.21 -3.16 11.03
N LEU A 92 -3.40 -3.25 11.61
CA LEU A 92 -3.72 -2.48 12.82
C LEU A 92 -3.10 -3.15 14.05
N PRO A 93 -2.62 -2.39 15.04
CA PRO A 93 -2.06 -2.92 16.28
C PRO A 93 -3.15 -3.41 17.25
N VAL A 94 -4.24 -3.96 16.72
CA VAL A 94 -5.37 -4.49 17.50
C VAL A 94 -5.68 -5.90 17.03
N ARG A 95 -6.06 -6.75 17.98
CA ARG A 95 -6.60 -8.07 17.71
C ARG A 95 -8.08 -8.10 17.95
N THR A 96 -8.79 -8.86 17.12
CA THR A 96 -10.25 -8.94 17.17
C THR A 96 -10.73 -10.37 17.23
N VAL A 97 -11.90 -10.58 17.82
CA VAL A 97 -12.54 -11.89 17.80
C VAL A 97 -13.18 -12.11 16.43
N GLY A 98 -12.92 -13.29 15.87
CA GLY A 98 -13.57 -13.80 14.66
C GLY A 98 -14.14 -15.19 14.90
N VAL A 99 -14.97 -15.64 13.96
CA VAL A 99 -15.45 -17.03 13.91
C VAL A 99 -15.04 -17.57 12.55
N MET A 100 -14.18 -18.60 12.53
CA MET A 100 -13.70 -19.24 11.31
C MET A 100 -13.87 -20.75 11.45
N GLY A 101 -14.70 -21.36 10.59
CA GLY A 101 -15.18 -22.73 10.78
C GLY A 101 -15.96 -22.84 12.10
N ASP A 102 -15.67 -23.88 12.88
CA ASP A 102 -16.31 -24.13 14.19
C ASP A 102 -15.59 -23.45 15.37
N GLY A 103 -14.50 -22.71 15.10
CA GLY A 103 -13.61 -22.12 16.11
C GLY A 103 -13.69 -20.61 16.20
N ARG A 104 -13.39 -20.08 17.39
CA ARG A 104 -13.11 -18.65 17.59
C ARG A 104 -11.65 -18.36 17.28
N THR A 105 -11.42 -17.24 16.60
CA THR A 105 -10.06 -16.76 16.28
C THR A 105 -9.77 -15.44 16.96
N TYR A 106 -8.49 -15.17 17.21
CA TYR A 106 -8.02 -13.91 17.80
C TYR A 106 -6.82 -13.37 17.01
N ASP A 107 -7.16 -12.77 15.87
CA ASP A 107 -6.24 -12.33 14.82
C ASP A 107 -6.31 -10.81 14.61
N TYR A 108 -5.47 -10.28 13.73
CA TYR A 108 -5.37 -8.84 13.48
C TYR A 108 -6.55 -8.31 12.65
N ALA A 109 -6.83 -7.03 12.84
CA ALA A 109 -7.57 -6.24 11.85
C ALA A 109 -6.59 -5.58 10.86
N CYS A 110 -7.01 -5.37 9.63
CA CYS A 110 -6.27 -4.56 8.66
C CYS A 110 -7.15 -3.45 8.06
N ALA A 111 -6.53 -2.34 7.68
CA ALA A 111 -7.15 -1.27 6.91
C ALA A 111 -6.70 -1.34 5.46
N LEU A 112 -7.66 -1.38 4.55
CA LEU A 112 -7.46 -1.12 3.13
C LEU A 112 -7.40 0.39 2.93
N ARG A 113 -6.40 0.86 2.18
CA ARG A 113 -6.24 2.25 1.79
C ARG A 113 -6.13 2.34 0.28
N ALA A 114 -6.93 3.21 -0.34
CA ALA A 114 -6.73 3.64 -1.71
C ALA A 114 -7.11 5.10 -1.82
N VAL A 115 -6.33 5.86 -2.57
CA VAL A 115 -6.56 7.29 -2.76
C VAL A 115 -6.45 7.69 -4.22
N THR A 116 -7.18 8.74 -4.58
CA THR A 116 -6.95 9.50 -5.81
C THR A 116 -6.27 10.81 -5.44
N SER A 117 -5.34 11.27 -6.26
CA SER A 117 -4.61 12.50 -6.05
C SER A 117 -4.01 12.98 -7.36
N VAL A 118 -3.83 14.29 -7.50
CA VAL A 118 -3.14 14.90 -8.64
C VAL A 118 -1.63 15.02 -8.36
N ASP A 119 -1.26 15.40 -7.15
CA ASP A 119 0.11 15.80 -6.78
C ASP A 119 0.57 15.25 -5.41
N GLY A 120 -0.26 14.47 -4.73
CA GLY A 120 -0.01 13.96 -3.39
C GLY A 120 -0.16 14.98 -2.26
N MET A 121 -0.47 16.26 -2.54
CA MET A 121 -0.70 17.29 -1.52
C MET A 121 -2.10 17.19 -0.94
N THR A 122 -3.10 17.01 -1.79
CA THR A 122 -4.48 16.65 -1.41
C THR A 122 -4.84 15.29 -1.98
N ALA A 123 -5.66 14.52 -1.26
CA ALA A 123 -6.09 13.22 -1.73
C ALA A 123 -7.45 12.84 -1.16
N ASP A 124 -8.32 12.28 -2.00
CA ASP A 124 -9.58 11.69 -1.57
C ASP A 124 -9.48 10.18 -1.58
N TYR A 125 -10.18 9.54 -0.65
CA TYR A 125 -10.28 8.07 -0.65
C TYR A 125 -10.94 7.62 -1.95
N TYR A 126 -10.49 6.49 -2.50
CA TYR A 126 -11.08 5.95 -3.73
C TYR A 126 -12.49 5.39 -3.42
N PRO A 127 -13.55 5.77 -4.15
CA PRO A 127 -14.91 5.36 -3.80
C PRO A 127 -15.23 3.96 -4.36
N PHE A 128 -14.60 2.92 -3.81
CA PHE A 128 -14.90 1.54 -4.20
C PHE A 128 -16.39 1.21 -3.99
N SER A 129 -16.94 0.36 -4.86
CA SER A 129 -18.25 -0.24 -4.61
C SER A 129 -18.20 -1.14 -3.38
N HIS A 130 -19.32 -1.24 -2.66
CA HIS A 130 -19.44 -2.18 -1.54
C HIS A 130 -19.26 -3.64 -1.97
N GLU A 131 -19.61 -3.97 -3.22
CA GLU A 131 -19.38 -5.29 -3.81
C GLU A 131 -17.88 -5.61 -3.89
N PHE A 132 -17.06 -4.71 -4.44
CA PHE A 132 -15.61 -4.88 -4.50
C PHE A 132 -15.00 -5.01 -3.10
N LEU A 133 -15.43 -4.16 -2.15
CA LEU A 133 -14.95 -4.22 -0.77
C LEU A 133 -15.31 -5.54 -0.09
N GLY A 134 -16.53 -6.03 -0.30
CA GLY A 134 -17.01 -7.30 0.26
C GLY A 134 -16.25 -8.51 -0.30
N GLU A 135 -16.04 -8.56 -1.61
CA GLU A 135 -15.26 -9.62 -2.27
C GLU A 135 -13.80 -9.60 -1.78
N THR A 136 -13.17 -8.42 -1.80
CA THR A 136 -11.78 -8.25 -1.37
C THR A 136 -11.59 -8.63 0.10
N ALA A 137 -12.49 -8.21 0.99
CA ALA A 137 -12.44 -8.57 2.39
C ALA A 137 -12.58 -10.09 2.60
N THR A 138 -13.54 -10.72 1.91
CA THR A 138 -13.74 -12.17 1.94
C THR A 138 -12.48 -12.91 1.52
N ARG A 139 -11.83 -12.45 0.44
CA ARG A 139 -10.62 -13.06 -0.08
C ARG A 139 -9.44 -12.92 0.89
N ILE A 140 -9.23 -11.74 1.47
CA ILE A 140 -8.17 -11.52 2.47
C ILE A 140 -8.38 -12.42 3.69
N ILE A 141 -9.60 -12.49 4.22
CA ILE A 141 -9.91 -13.31 5.41
C ILE A 141 -9.68 -14.81 5.13
N ASN A 142 -10.02 -15.28 3.93
CA ASN A 142 -9.86 -16.70 3.57
C ASN A 142 -8.42 -17.09 3.21
N GLU A 143 -7.67 -16.20 2.56
CA GLU A 143 -6.32 -16.50 2.06
C GLU A 143 -5.20 -16.14 3.05
N VAL A 144 -5.41 -15.14 3.92
CA VAL A 144 -4.36 -14.58 4.78
C VAL A 144 -4.56 -14.99 6.24
N LYS A 145 -3.82 -16.03 6.67
CA LYS A 145 -3.79 -16.44 8.07
C LYS A 145 -3.24 -15.30 8.94
N GLY A 146 -3.99 -14.95 9.99
CA GLY A 146 -3.62 -13.86 10.90
C GLY A 146 -4.39 -12.56 10.69
N ILE A 147 -5.34 -12.51 9.75
CA ILE A 147 -6.34 -11.45 9.62
C ILE A 147 -7.74 -12.05 9.72
N ASN A 148 -8.59 -11.46 10.56
CA ASN A 148 -10.00 -11.86 10.66
C ASN A 148 -10.98 -10.68 10.56
N ARG A 149 -10.46 -9.47 10.31
CA ARG A 149 -11.25 -8.27 10.16
C ARG A 149 -10.59 -7.32 9.17
N VAL A 150 -11.38 -6.81 8.24
CA VAL A 150 -10.92 -5.87 7.21
C VAL A 150 -11.76 -4.60 7.33
N THR A 151 -11.11 -3.45 7.30
CA THR A 151 -11.74 -2.12 7.27
C THR A 151 -11.29 -1.36 6.03
N TYR A 152 -12.01 -0.28 5.67
CA TYR A 152 -11.61 0.62 4.61
C TYR A 152 -11.46 2.05 5.16
N ASP A 153 -10.34 2.70 4.85
CA ASP A 153 -10.05 4.05 5.30
C ASP A 153 -10.67 5.10 4.36
N ILE A 154 -11.75 5.72 4.83
CA ILE A 154 -12.55 6.74 4.14
C ILE A 154 -12.15 8.18 4.50
N THR A 155 -10.95 8.38 5.07
CA THR A 155 -10.46 9.70 5.50
C THR A 155 -9.71 10.38 4.37
N SER A 156 -10.13 11.57 3.93
CA SER A 156 -9.36 12.38 2.98
C SER A 156 -8.11 12.99 3.60
N LYS A 157 -7.18 13.43 2.75
CA LYS A 157 -6.05 14.29 3.09
C LYS A 157 -6.35 15.70 2.59
N PRO A 158 -6.57 16.69 3.49
CA PRO A 158 -6.70 16.61 4.96
C PRO A 158 -8.07 16.05 5.43
N PRO A 159 -8.24 15.67 6.73
CA PRO A 159 -7.31 15.82 7.85
C PRO A 159 -6.30 14.69 8.01
N GLY A 160 -6.49 13.56 7.32
CA GLY A 160 -5.58 12.43 7.38
C GLY A 160 -4.35 12.63 6.50
N THR A 161 -3.51 11.59 6.47
CA THR A 161 -2.42 11.43 5.50
C THR A 161 -2.71 10.25 4.57
N ILE A 162 -1.88 10.06 3.54
CA ILE A 162 -2.04 8.88 2.67
C ILE A 162 -1.60 7.63 3.43
N GLU A 163 -0.37 7.63 3.96
CA GLU A 163 0.17 6.60 4.85
C GLU A 163 -0.37 6.78 6.28
N TRP A 164 -0.28 5.73 7.09
CA TRP A 164 -0.76 5.72 8.48
C TRP A 164 0.30 6.16 9.51
N GLU A 165 1.58 6.13 9.15
CA GLU A 165 2.72 6.62 9.94
C GLU A 165 3.76 7.35 9.06
#